data_AF-A0A426G530-F1
#
_entry.id   AF-A0A426G530-F1
#
_cell.length_a   1.000
_cell.length_b   1.000
_cell.length_c   1.000
_cell.angle_alpha   90.00
_cell.angle_beta   90.00
_cell.angle_gamma   90.00
#
_symmetry.space_group_name_H-M   'P 1'
#
loop_
_entity.id
_entity.type
_entity.pdbx_description
1 polymer ?
#
loop_
_entity_poly.entity_id
_entity_poly.type
_entity_poly.pdbx_seq_one_letter_code
_entity_poly.pdbx_strand_id
1 'polypeptide(L)' 'MTNEKLGVLLVDVPEPRYWNYIFVIRTRGGFFDTCGGAVDLVTEHAYRCTQEEAKKYPQFRWVALEELK' A
#
# COMPACT_ATOMS: atom_id res chain seq x y z
N MET A 1 4.20 6.87 24.30
CA MET A 1 4.01 7.23 22.88
C MET A 1 4.06 5.95 22.10
N THR A 2 2.94 5.49 21.57
CA THR A 2 2.93 4.34 20.67
C THR A 2 3.62 4.77 19.38
N ASN A 3 4.82 4.25 19.11
CA ASN A 3 5.47 4.35 17.81
C ASN A 3 4.65 3.51 16.82
N GLU A 4 3.50 4.03 16.39
CA GLU A 4 2.67 3.37 15.39
C GLU A 4 3.41 3.39 14.06
N LYS A 5 3.82 2.21 13.60
CA LYS A 5 4.53 2.06 12.32
C LYS A 5 3.58 2.36 11.18
N LEU A 6 4.02 3.22 10.27
CA LEU A 6 3.33 3.49 9.02
C LEU A 6 3.77 2.49 7.95
N GLY A 7 2.79 2.01 7.19
CA GLY A 7 2.99 1.15 6.05
C GLY A 7 2.08 1.54 4.90
N VAL A 8 2.12 0.74 3.86
CA VAL A 8 1.31 0.89 2.65
C VAL A 8 0.50 -0.37 2.40
N LEU A 9 -0.60 -0.22 1.69
CA LEU A 9 -1.44 -1.33 1.24
C LEU A 9 -1.04 -1.74 -0.17
N LEU A 10 -0.62 -2.99 -0.32
CA LEU A 10 -0.29 -3.63 -1.58
C LEU A 10 -1.35 -4.65 -1.98
N VAL A 11 -1.43 -4.91 -3.28
CA VAL A 11 -2.29 -5.92 -3.88
C VAL A 11 -1.42 -7.09 -4.34
N ASP A 12 -1.71 -8.28 -3.83
CA ASP A 12 -1.07 -9.50 -4.32
C ASP A 12 -1.76 -9.93 -5.64
N VAL A 13 -1.01 -9.84 -6.73
CA VAL A 13 -1.49 -10.21 -8.07
C VAL A 13 -0.80 -11.51 -8.51
N PRO A 14 -1.48 -12.51 -9.07
CA PRO A 14 -0.78 -13.70 -9.56
C PRO A 14 0.20 -13.34 -10.70
N GLU A 15 1.27 -14.13 -10.85
CA GLU A 15 2.18 -13.96 -12.00
C GLU A 15 1.48 -14.33 -13.33
N PRO A 16 1.86 -13.70 -14.47
CA PRO A 16 2.95 -12.72 -14.64
C PRO A 16 2.55 -11.29 -14.27
N ARG A 17 3.43 -10.58 -13.56
CA ARG A 17 3.23 -9.16 -13.17
C ARG A 17 4.05 -8.24 -14.07
N TYR A 18 3.41 -7.19 -14.58
CA TYR A 18 4.07 -6.14 -15.37
C TYR A 18 4.78 -5.10 -14.47
N TRP A 19 4.34 -4.97 -13.22
CA TRP A 19 4.83 -4.00 -12.24
C TRP A 19 5.38 -4.72 -11.01
N ASN A 20 6.44 -4.16 -10.41
CA ASN A 20 7.05 -4.69 -9.19
C ASN A 20 6.06 -4.67 -8.02
N TYR A 21 5.32 -3.58 -7.89
CA TYR A 21 4.31 -3.41 -6.85
C TYR A 21 3.02 -2.88 -7.46
N ILE A 22 1.90 -3.42 -6.96
CA ILE A 22 0.58 -2.85 -7.19
C ILE A 22 0.11 -2.37 -5.82
N PHE A 23 -0.13 -1.08 -5.70
CA PHE A 23 -0.39 -0.40 -4.44
C PHE A 23 -1.70 0.36 -4.49
N VAL A 24 -2.26 0.59 -3.31
CA VAL A 24 -3.54 1.30 -3.18
C VAL A 24 -3.29 2.79 -3.02
N ILE A 25 -4.00 3.61 -3.77
CA ILE A 25 -4.06 5.06 -3.61
C ILE A 25 -5.44 5.47 -3.12
N ARG A 26 -5.51 6.55 -2.34
CA ARG A 26 -6.79 7.11 -1.87
C ARG A 26 -7.13 8.33 -2.71
N THR A 27 -8.22 8.24 -3.47
CA THR A 27 -8.71 9.35 -4.29
C THR A 27 -9.42 10.40 -3.43
N ARG A 28 -9.56 11.63 -3.95
CA ARG A 28 -10.26 12.74 -3.25
C ARG A 28 -11.72 12.41 -2.88
N GLY A 29 -12.34 11.43 -3.55
CA GLY A 29 -13.70 10.96 -3.24
C GLY A 29 -13.78 9.96 -2.09
N GLY A 30 -12.66 9.60 -1.46
CA GLY A 30 -12.61 8.59 -0.41
C GLY A 30 -12.57 7.14 -0.93
N PHE A 31 -12.56 6.95 -2.24
CA PHE A 31 -12.41 5.65 -2.88
C PHE A 31 -10.95 5.23 -2.95
N PHE A 32 -10.73 3.92 -2.89
CA PHE A 32 -9.44 3.30 -3.14
C PHE A 32 -9.32 2.91 -4.60
N ASP A 33 -8.20 3.27 -5.21
CA ASP A 33 -7.82 2.84 -6.55
C ASP A 33 -6.48 2.10 -6.48
N THR A 34 -6.18 1.27 -7.46
CA THR A 34 -4.96 0.46 -7.50
C THR A 34 -4.05 0.96 -8.61
N CYS A 35 -2.81 1.31 -8.26
CA CYS A 35 -1.80 1.76 -9.20
C CYS A 35 -0.62 0.78 -9.23
N GLY A 36 -0.09 0.52 -10.42
CA GLY A 36 1.13 -0.28 -10.59
C GLY A 36 2.34 0.62 -10.76
N GLY A 37 3.44 0.30 -10.08
CA GLY A 37 4.66 1.09 -10.18
C GLY A 37 5.86 0.50 -9.48
N ALA A 38 6.97 1.25 -9.53
CA ALA A 38 8.17 0.99 -8.76
C ALA A 38 8.07 1.59 -7.34
N VAL A 39 9.07 1.32 -6.51
CA VAL A 39 9.09 1.67 -5.07
C VAL A 39 8.96 3.15 -4.81
N ASP A 40 9.56 3.96 -5.68
CA ASP A 40 9.47 5.42 -5.68
C ASP A 40 8.01 5.90 -5.77
N LEU A 41 7.24 5.37 -6.73
CA LEU A 41 5.83 5.68 -6.89
C LEU A 41 4.98 5.18 -5.71
N VAL A 42 5.28 3.99 -5.19
CA VAL A 42 4.63 3.46 -3.98
C VAL A 42 4.85 4.41 -2.81
N THR A 43 6.10 4.85 -2.62
CA THR A 43 6.46 5.71 -1.49
C THR A 43 5.80 7.08 -1.61
N GLU A 44 5.73 7.65 -2.81
CA GLU A 44 5.17 8.98 -3.04
C GLU A 44 3.64 9.01 -3.00
N HIS A 45 2.97 8.00 -3.59
CA HIS A 45 1.53 8.07 -3.86
C HIS A 45 0.67 7.05 -3.10
N ALA A 46 1.26 5.98 -2.55
CA ALA A 46 0.45 4.97 -1.88
C ALA A 46 -0.22 5.52 -0.63
N TYR A 47 -1.39 4.97 -0.34
CA TYR A 47 -2.12 5.24 0.88
C TYR A 47 -1.33 4.71 2.08
N ARG A 48 -0.84 5.65 2.90
CA ARG A 48 -0.09 5.35 4.13
C ARG A 48 -1.08 5.17 5.28
N CYS A 49 -0.99 4.03 5.96
CA CYS A 49 -1.84 3.72 7.11
C CYS A 49 -1.10 2.90 8.16
N THR A 50 -1.62 2.91 9.38
CA THR A 50 -1.10 2.05 10.45
C THR A 50 -1.56 0.61 10.25
N GLN A 51 -0.88 -0.33 10.91
CA GLN A 51 -1.28 -1.74 10.87
C GLN A 51 -2.71 -1.96 11.41
N GLU A 52 -3.15 -1.18 12.40
CA GLU A 52 -4.53 -1.23 12.93
C GLU A 52 -5.55 -0.76 11.88
N GLU A 53 -5.26 0.32 11.15
CA GLU A 53 -6.12 0.79 10.07
C GLU A 53 -6.21 -0.21 8.92
N ALA A 54 -5.09 -0.86 8.60
CA ALA A 54 -5.02 -1.88 7.55
C ALA A 54 -5.92 -3.10 7.83
N LYS A 55 -6.17 -3.43 9.10
CA LYS A 55 -7.11 -4.52 9.48
C LYS A 55 -8.53 -4.29 8.96
N LYS A 56 -8.92 -3.04 8.68
CA LYS A 56 -10.21 -2.71 8.05
C LYS A 56 -10.30 -3.17 6.60
N TYR A 57 -9.15 -3.46 5.98
CA TYR A 57 -9.03 -3.83 4.57
C TYR A 57 -8.27 -5.15 4.42
N PRO A 58 -8.83 -6.29 4.87
CA PRO A 58 -8.13 -7.58 4.86
C PRO A 58 -7.80 -8.10 3.44
N GLN A 59 -8.41 -7.52 2.39
CA GLN A 59 -8.09 -7.84 1.00
C GLN A 59 -6.73 -7.31 0.55
N PHE A 60 -6.14 -6.37 1.29
CA PHE A 60 -4.85 -5.79 0.96
C PHE A 60 -3.76 -6.29 1.90
N ARG A 61 -2.55 -6.42 1.37
CA ARG A 61 -1.37 -6.75 2.14
C ARG A 61 -0.73 -5.47 2.65
N TRP A 62 -0.74 -5.28 3.97
CA TRP A 62 0.01 -4.21 4.59
C TRP A 62 1.51 -4.54 4.63
N VAL A 63 2.34 -3.59 4.23
CA VAL A 63 3.80 -3.68 4.26
C VAL A 63 4.35 -2.41 4.90
N ALA A 64 5.30 -2.54 5.83
CA ALA A 64 5.90 -1.36 6.46
C ALA A 64 6.69 -0.55 5.42
N LEU A 65 6.69 0.78 5.54
CA LEU A 65 7.47 1.64 4.63
C LEU A 65 8.97 1.31 4.68
N GLU A 66 9.47 0.88 5.83
CA GLU A 66 10.87 0.44 6.04
C GLU A 66 11.22 -0.86 5.30
N GLU A 67 10.22 -1.66 4.93
CA GLU A 67 10.40 -2.94 4.23
C GLU A 67 10.35 -2.79 2.71
N LEU A 68 9.91 -1.64 2.19
CA LEU A 68 9.94 -1.33 0.77
C LEU A 68 11.40 -1.09 0.35
N LYS A 69 11.95 -2.04 -0.43
CA LYS A 69 13.30 -1.98 -1.01
C LYS A 69 13.25 -1.81 -2.51
#